data_AF-A0A0K2ZS45-F1
#
_entry.id   AF-A0A0K2ZS45-F1
#
_cell.length_a   1.000
_cell.length_b   1.000
_cell.length_c   1.000
_cell.angle_alpha   90.00
_cell.angle_beta   90.00
_cell.angle_gamma   90.00
#
_symmetry.space_group_name_H-M   'P 1'
#
loop_
_entity.id
_entity.type
_entity.pdbx_description
1 polymer ?
#
loop_
_entity_poly.entity_id
_entity_poly.type
_entity_poly.pdbx_seq_one_letter_code
_entity_poly.pdbx_strand_id
1 'polypeptide(L)'
;MLIAPQWVVSAAHAVTWQADIKQITLNGISRDVERLVIHPGYKKPPQALLDQALATWDWTLFRVALSSSYDIALLKLARPVTDVAPAALNTRNDEFGQTIKIMGKGATGNGITGYQFSSSHRTELRRAYNTVSSADERWFCYTLDKPSHALPLEGGSGSGDSGGPVLLQAGKEWLLAGLTSWSDPQSAIRTPGRYGQISCNVRLSHYSEWIESIISTQP
;
A
#
# COMPACT_ATOMS: atom_id res chain seq x y z
N MET A 1 -5.94 -4.75 -4.59
CA MET A 1 -5.58 -5.54 -5.80
C MET A 1 -6.37 -6.83 -5.84
N LEU A 2 -6.91 -7.26 -6.99
CA LEU A 2 -7.55 -8.58 -7.15
C LEU A 2 -6.48 -9.68 -7.07
N ILE A 3 -6.64 -10.66 -6.19
CA ILE A 3 -5.68 -11.75 -5.95
C ILE A 3 -6.30 -13.15 -6.07
N ALA A 4 -7.63 -13.24 -6.10
CA ALA A 4 -8.39 -14.38 -6.57
C ALA A 4 -9.72 -13.88 -7.18
N PRO A 5 -10.51 -14.69 -7.91
CA PRO A 5 -11.69 -14.22 -8.64
C PRO A 5 -12.69 -13.40 -7.81
N GLN A 6 -12.80 -13.67 -6.50
CA GLN A 6 -13.66 -12.93 -5.58
C GLN A 6 -12.92 -12.20 -4.47
N TRP A 7 -11.60 -12.11 -4.53
CA TRP A 7 -10.81 -11.59 -3.41
C TRP A 7 -9.91 -10.46 -3.82
N VAL A 8 -10.08 -9.34 -3.14
CA VAL A 8 -9.23 -8.16 -3.25
C VAL A 8 -8.48 -7.95 -1.95
N VAL A 9 -7.17 -7.77 -2.03
CA VAL A 9 -6.33 -7.39 -0.89
C VAL A 9 -6.04 -5.90 -0.88
N SER A 10 -6.02 -5.29 0.31
CA SER A 10 -5.66 -3.88 0.53
C SER A 10 -5.06 -3.70 1.92
N ALA A 11 -4.44 -2.55 2.16
CA ALA A 11 -4.02 -2.17 3.50
C ALA A 11 -5.27 -1.95 4.39
N ALA A 12 -5.27 -2.45 5.62
CA ALA A 12 -6.42 -2.35 6.51
C ALA A 12 -6.78 -0.89 6.83
N HIS A 13 -5.79 -0.03 7.06
CA HIS A 13 -6.02 1.38 7.30
C HIS A 13 -6.65 2.10 6.10
N ALA A 14 -6.49 1.59 4.87
CA ALA A 14 -7.14 2.20 3.71
C ALA A 14 -8.66 1.96 3.67
N VAL A 15 -9.14 0.94 4.39
CA VAL A 15 -10.50 0.40 4.30
C VAL A 15 -11.31 0.42 5.60
N THR A 16 -10.69 0.85 6.71
CA THR A 16 -11.30 0.81 8.05
C THR A 16 -11.76 2.18 8.56
N TRP A 17 -11.57 3.25 7.79
CA TRP A 17 -12.10 4.58 8.11
C TRP A 17 -13.53 4.80 7.62
N GLN A 18 -14.01 3.92 6.73
CA GLN A 18 -15.42 3.88 6.34
C GLN A 18 -16.16 2.91 7.26
N ALA A 19 -17.41 3.23 7.59
CA ALA A 19 -18.27 2.32 8.35
C ALA A 19 -18.55 1.03 7.57
N ASP A 20 -18.60 1.13 6.24
CA ASP A 20 -18.77 0.01 5.33
C ASP A 20 -18.17 0.34 3.96
N ILE A 21 -17.75 -0.69 3.22
CA ILE A 21 -17.34 -0.61 1.82
C ILE A 21 -18.32 -1.44 1.03
N LYS A 22 -19.29 -0.78 0.38
CA LYS A 22 -20.32 -1.45 -0.41
C LYS A 22 -19.82 -1.86 -1.80
N GLN A 23 -18.95 -1.06 -2.39
CA GLN A 23 -18.49 -1.26 -3.76
C GLN A 23 -17.03 -0.87 -3.93
N ILE A 24 -16.38 -1.54 -4.87
CA ILE A 24 -15.07 -1.15 -5.40
C ILE A 24 -15.13 -1.07 -6.91
N THR A 25 -14.18 -0.35 -7.52
CA THR A 25 -14.05 -0.30 -8.97
C THR A 25 -12.85 -1.12 -9.42
N LEU A 26 -13.08 -2.09 -10.30
CA LEU A 26 -12.04 -2.87 -10.97
C LEU A 26 -12.19 -2.70 -12.48
N ASN A 27 -11.12 -2.27 -13.16
CA ASN A 27 -11.12 -2.00 -14.61
C ASN A 27 -12.29 -1.10 -15.07
N GLY A 28 -12.62 -0.07 -14.29
CA GLY A 28 -13.73 0.85 -14.56
C GLY A 28 -15.13 0.32 -14.24
N ILE A 29 -15.26 -0.94 -13.81
CA ILE A 29 -16.53 -1.59 -13.50
C ILE A 29 -16.72 -1.64 -11.98
N SER A 30 -17.89 -1.17 -11.50
CA SER A 30 -18.26 -1.28 -10.09
C SER A 30 -18.60 -2.73 -9.72
N ARG A 31 -18.10 -3.17 -8.56
CA ARG A 31 -18.27 -4.53 -8.02
C ARG A 31 -18.73 -4.44 -6.57
N ASP A 32 -19.81 -5.13 -6.26
CA ASP A 32 -20.32 -5.20 -4.88
C ASP A 32 -19.38 -6.01 -3.99
N VAL A 33 -19.18 -5.51 -2.79
CA VAL A 33 -18.42 -6.16 -1.73
C VAL A 33 -19.41 -6.89 -0.82
N GLU A 34 -19.20 -8.20 -0.66
CA GLU A 34 -19.99 -9.05 0.23
C GLU A 34 -19.52 -8.91 1.67
N ARG A 35 -18.20 -8.92 1.88
CA ARG A 35 -17.61 -8.93 3.23
C ARG A 35 -16.22 -8.33 3.24
N LEU A 36 -15.96 -7.54 4.28
CA LEU A 36 -14.62 -7.12 4.67
C LEU A 36 -14.06 -8.07 5.75
N VAL A 37 -12.86 -8.58 5.54
CA VAL A 37 -12.11 -9.43 6.49
C VAL A 37 -10.84 -8.70 6.87
N ILE A 38 -10.75 -8.29 8.13
CA ILE A 38 -9.60 -7.57 8.69
C ILE A 38 -8.73 -8.57 9.43
N HIS A 39 -7.40 -8.47 9.28
CA HIS A 39 -6.50 -9.32 10.05
C HIS A 39 -6.69 -9.10 11.56
N PRO A 40 -6.80 -10.16 12.39
CA PRO A 40 -7.10 -10.01 13.83
C PRO A 40 -6.02 -9.22 14.60
N GLY A 41 -4.78 -9.23 14.10
CA GLY A 41 -3.69 -8.40 14.61
C GLY A 41 -3.78 -6.91 14.24
N TYR A 42 -4.73 -6.49 13.40
CA TYR A 42 -4.88 -5.10 13.04
C TYR A 42 -5.42 -4.29 14.22
N LYS A 43 -4.62 -3.31 14.64
CA LYS A 43 -4.97 -2.28 15.60
C LYS A 43 -5.19 -0.98 14.82
N LYS A 44 -6.46 -0.56 14.70
CA LYS A 44 -6.81 0.72 14.07
C LYS A 44 -6.21 1.87 14.89
N PRO A 45 -5.47 2.81 14.28
CA PRO A 45 -5.03 4.01 14.98
C PRO A 45 -6.21 4.76 15.61
N PRO A 46 -6.10 5.27 16.85
CA PRO A 46 -7.17 6.04 17.48
C PRO A 46 -7.57 7.26 16.64
N GLN A 47 -8.86 7.60 16.65
CA GLN A 47 -9.39 8.76 15.91
C GLN A 47 -8.66 10.06 16.29
N ALA A 48 -8.34 10.25 17.58
CA ALA A 48 -7.60 11.42 18.04
C ALA A 48 -6.22 11.58 17.38
N LEU A 49 -5.52 10.48 17.05
CA LEU A 49 -4.24 10.56 16.34
C LEU A 49 -4.44 10.96 14.87
N LEU A 50 -5.51 10.51 14.24
CA LEU A 50 -5.87 10.94 12.89
C LEU A 50 -6.22 12.44 12.89
N ASP A 51 -7.06 12.88 13.82
CA ASP A 51 -7.48 14.28 13.92
C ASP A 51 -6.27 15.20 14.17
N GLN A 52 -5.36 14.79 15.07
CA GLN A 52 -4.10 15.50 15.31
C GLN A 52 -3.24 15.56 14.04
N ALA A 53 -3.06 14.43 13.35
CA ALA A 53 -2.23 14.37 12.14
C ALA A 53 -2.81 15.24 11.01
N LEU A 54 -4.13 15.29 10.86
CA LEU A 54 -4.80 16.17 9.91
C LEU A 54 -4.67 17.65 10.30
N ALA A 55 -4.78 17.98 11.59
CA ALA A 55 -4.69 19.35 12.07
C ALA A 55 -3.27 19.93 12.03
N THR A 56 -2.25 19.09 12.29
CA THR A 56 -0.86 19.53 12.48
C THR A 56 0.07 19.12 11.35
N TRP A 57 -0.39 18.23 10.47
CA TRP A 57 0.43 17.54 9.47
C TRP A 57 1.57 16.69 10.06
N ASP A 58 1.53 16.44 11.37
CA ASP A 58 2.46 15.55 12.05
C ASP A 58 1.89 14.13 12.12
N TRP A 59 2.27 13.31 11.15
CA TRP A 59 1.89 11.91 11.07
C TRP A 59 2.72 10.99 11.96
N THR A 60 3.61 11.50 12.81
CA THR A 60 4.57 10.69 13.57
C THR A 60 3.88 9.65 14.46
N LEU A 61 2.96 10.07 15.32
CA LEU A 61 2.27 9.16 16.23
C LEU A 61 1.31 8.22 15.51
N PHE A 62 0.63 8.71 14.47
CA PHE A 62 -0.21 7.89 13.60
C PHE A 62 0.59 6.77 12.94
N ARG A 63 1.76 7.11 12.39
CA ARG A 63 2.70 6.16 11.81
C ARG A 63 3.20 5.15 12.84
N VAL A 64 3.58 5.58 14.04
CA VAL A 64 4.02 4.65 15.11
C VAL A 64 2.91 3.65 15.44
N ALA A 65 1.68 4.12 15.61
CA ALA A 65 0.53 3.24 15.84
C ALA A 65 0.33 2.24 14.67
N LEU A 66 0.40 2.72 13.43
CA LEU A 66 0.20 1.88 12.25
C LEU A 66 1.36 0.87 12.04
N SER A 67 2.61 1.28 12.23
CA SER A 67 3.80 0.44 12.05
C SER A 67 3.89 -0.74 13.04
N SER A 68 3.19 -0.64 14.17
CA SER A 68 3.07 -1.69 15.19
C SER A 68 1.84 -2.59 15.00
N SER A 69 1.14 -2.44 13.87
CA SER A 69 -0.12 -3.10 13.54
C SER A 69 0.03 -4.08 12.37
N TYR A 70 -0.96 -4.96 12.18
CA TYR A 70 -1.04 -5.88 11.04
C TYR A 70 -1.93 -5.24 9.98
N ASP A 71 -1.37 -4.32 9.20
CA ASP A 71 -2.10 -3.43 8.30
C ASP A 71 -2.61 -4.10 7.01
N ILE A 72 -3.34 -5.20 7.11
CA ILE A 72 -3.85 -5.95 5.95
C ILE A 72 -5.32 -6.34 6.11
N ALA A 73 -6.06 -6.23 5.00
CA ALA A 73 -7.44 -6.64 4.90
C ALA A 73 -7.73 -7.28 3.54
N LEU A 74 -8.74 -8.15 3.54
CA LEU A 74 -9.31 -8.79 2.36
C LEU A 74 -10.76 -8.36 2.18
N LEU A 75 -11.14 -8.06 0.94
CA LEU A 75 -12.51 -7.77 0.55
C LEU A 75 -12.99 -8.94 -0.31
N LYS A 76 -14.05 -9.62 0.14
CA LYS A 76 -14.77 -10.62 -0.64
C LYS A 76 -15.79 -9.90 -1.52
N LEU A 77 -15.74 -10.14 -2.83
CA LEU A 77 -16.69 -9.62 -3.80
C LEU A 77 -17.90 -10.53 -3.88
N ALA A 78 -19.08 -9.94 -4.06
CA ALA A 78 -20.35 -10.69 -4.14
C ALA A 78 -20.42 -11.64 -5.35
N ARG A 79 -19.62 -11.39 -6.39
CA ARG A 79 -19.54 -12.24 -7.58
C ARG A 79 -18.10 -12.40 -8.08
N PRO A 80 -17.73 -13.55 -8.67
CA PRO A 80 -16.45 -13.72 -9.33
C PRO A 80 -16.24 -12.69 -10.45
N VAL A 81 -15.01 -12.18 -10.52
CA VAL A 81 -14.50 -11.33 -11.60
C VAL A 81 -13.83 -12.23 -12.63
N THR A 82 -14.24 -12.10 -13.90
CA THR A 82 -13.78 -12.95 -15.01
C THR A 82 -13.07 -12.17 -16.12
N ASP A 83 -13.20 -10.85 -16.12
CA ASP A 83 -12.65 -9.89 -17.08
C ASP A 83 -11.34 -9.23 -16.61
N VAL A 84 -10.88 -9.55 -15.40
CA VAL A 84 -9.60 -9.11 -14.85
C VAL A 84 -8.89 -10.32 -14.26
N ALA A 85 -7.67 -10.59 -14.74
CA ALA A 85 -6.84 -11.64 -14.17
C ALA A 85 -6.40 -11.27 -12.75
N PRO A 86 -6.53 -12.17 -11.76
CA PRO A 86 -5.95 -11.96 -10.44
C PRO A 86 -4.43 -11.84 -10.50
N ALA A 87 -3.86 -10.97 -9.67
CA ALA A 87 -2.42 -10.85 -9.53
C ALA A 87 -1.86 -12.02 -8.72
N ALA A 88 -0.79 -12.64 -9.21
CA ALA A 88 -0.03 -13.62 -8.45
C ALA A 88 0.69 -12.96 -7.27
N LEU A 89 0.67 -13.60 -6.10
CA LEU A 89 1.36 -13.11 -4.91
C LEU A 89 2.84 -13.48 -4.92
N ASN A 90 3.70 -12.62 -4.39
CA ASN A 90 5.06 -13.01 -4.04
C ASN A 90 5.05 -13.78 -2.72
N THR A 91 5.62 -14.98 -2.70
CA THR A 91 5.74 -15.83 -1.51
C THR A 91 7.20 -16.07 -1.10
N ARG A 92 8.16 -15.49 -1.83
CA ARG A 92 9.58 -15.84 -1.74
C ARG A 92 10.33 -15.20 -0.57
N ASN A 93 9.74 -14.21 0.12
CA ASN A 93 10.37 -13.53 1.25
C ASN A 93 11.78 -12.96 0.93
N ASP A 94 12.00 -12.54 -0.31
CA ASP A 94 13.31 -12.14 -0.85
C ASP A 94 13.36 -10.68 -1.30
N GLU A 95 12.44 -9.83 -0.83
CA GLU A 95 12.24 -8.47 -1.32
C GLU A 95 13.48 -7.57 -1.21
N PHE A 96 14.34 -7.79 -0.21
CA PHE A 96 15.50 -6.95 0.09
C PHE A 96 16.45 -6.83 -1.12
N GLY A 97 16.84 -5.60 -1.45
CA GLY A 97 17.75 -5.32 -2.57
C GLY A 97 17.10 -5.44 -3.96
N GLN A 98 15.86 -5.91 -4.07
CA GLN A 98 15.17 -5.98 -5.35
C GLN A 98 14.59 -4.62 -5.77
N THR A 99 14.53 -4.39 -7.08
CA THR A 99 13.79 -3.27 -7.65
C THR A 99 12.29 -3.57 -7.67
N ILE A 100 11.52 -2.71 -7.02
CA ILE A 100 10.06 -2.77 -7.00
C ILE A 100 9.46 -1.77 -7.99
N LYS A 101 8.24 -2.09 -8.47
CA LYS A 101 7.38 -1.17 -9.20
C LYS A 101 6.17 -0.81 -8.33
N ILE A 102 5.98 0.48 -8.09
CA ILE A 102 4.87 1.04 -7.35
C ILE A 102 3.89 1.63 -8.35
N MET A 103 2.58 1.38 -8.19
CA MET A 103 1.56 1.98 -9.06
C MET A 103 0.46 2.64 -8.25
N GLY A 104 0.04 3.82 -8.69
CA GLY A 104 -0.82 4.68 -7.89
C GLY A 104 -1.43 5.85 -8.65
N LYS A 105 -2.39 6.51 -8.01
CA LYS A 105 -3.05 7.74 -8.47
C LYS A 105 -2.95 8.87 -7.43
N GLY A 106 -2.09 8.71 -6.44
CA GLY A 106 -1.96 9.61 -5.30
C GLY A 106 -1.40 10.99 -5.63
N ALA A 107 -1.26 11.79 -4.59
CA ALA A 107 -0.66 13.11 -4.67
C ALA A 107 0.76 13.03 -5.25
N THR A 108 1.10 13.98 -6.12
CA THR A 108 2.40 14.01 -6.83
C THR A 108 3.23 15.19 -6.35
N GLY A 109 4.54 14.96 -6.19
CA GLY A 109 5.55 15.96 -5.81
C GLY A 109 6.85 15.75 -6.58
N ASN A 110 7.88 16.54 -6.27
CA ASN A 110 9.15 16.58 -7.03
C ASN A 110 10.39 16.14 -6.22
N GLY A 111 10.22 15.55 -5.03
CA GLY A 111 11.34 15.17 -4.16
C GLY A 111 12.03 16.34 -3.44
N ILE A 112 11.93 17.58 -3.95
CA ILE A 112 12.54 18.76 -3.34
C ILE A 112 11.60 19.37 -2.31
N THR A 113 10.40 19.74 -2.75
CA THR A 113 9.37 20.38 -1.91
C THR A 113 8.33 19.39 -1.41
N GLY A 114 8.25 18.21 -2.01
CA GLY A 114 7.19 17.23 -1.74
C GLY A 114 5.84 17.65 -2.32
N TYR A 115 4.76 17.10 -1.76
CA TYR A 115 3.38 17.48 -2.07
C TYR A 115 2.69 18.11 -0.85
N GLN A 116 1.64 18.91 -1.08
CA GLN A 116 0.89 19.60 -0.03
C GLN A 116 -0.36 18.83 0.37
N PHE A 117 -0.96 19.16 1.52
CA PHE A 117 -2.22 18.56 1.96
C PHE A 117 -3.36 18.76 0.96
N SER A 118 -3.43 19.95 0.35
CA SER A 118 -4.42 20.30 -0.67
C SER A 118 -4.11 19.75 -2.06
N SER A 119 -2.96 19.09 -2.25
CA SER A 119 -2.61 18.52 -3.56
C SER A 119 -3.61 17.45 -3.96
N SER A 120 -4.09 17.54 -5.20
CA SER A 120 -5.06 16.57 -5.73
C SER A 120 -4.51 15.15 -5.70
N HIS A 121 -5.34 14.24 -5.21
CA HIS A 121 -5.14 12.79 -5.27
C HIS A 121 -6.21 12.17 -6.20
N ARG A 122 -6.06 10.88 -6.53
CA ARG A 122 -6.90 10.15 -7.50
C ARG A 122 -6.81 10.73 -8.92
N THR A 123 -5.60 11.10 -9.31
CA THR A 123 -5.30 11.69 -10.63
C THR A 123 -5.06 10.59 -11.69
N GLU A 124 -4.12 10.80 -12.61
CA GLU A 124 -3.69 9.82 -13.60
C GLU A 124 -3.01 8.63 -12.93
N LEU A 125 -3.11 7.45 -13.55
CA LEU A 125 -2.36 6.29 -13.09
C LEU A 125 -0.89 6.48 -13.43
N ARG A 126 -0.03 6.46 -12.41
CA ARG A 126 1.43 6.57 -12.53
C ARG A 126 2.11 5.31 -12.03
N ARG A 127 3.36 5.16 -12.45
CA ARG A 127 4.28 4.14 -11.96
C ARG A 127 5.59 4.78 -11.53
N ALA A 128 6.20 4.21 -10.52
CA ALA A 128 7.52 4.55 -10.05
C ALA A 128 8.31 3.27 -9.75
N TYR A 129 9.63 3.40 -9.69
CA TYR A 129 10.52 2.33 -9.24
C TYR A 129 11.26 2.75 -7.98
N ASN A 130 11.69 1.78 -7.19
CA ASN A 130 12.64 2.01 -6.10
C ASN A 130 13.37 0.70 -5.78
N THR A 131 14.46 0.76 -5.01
CA THR A 131 15.16 -0.42 -4.50
C THR A 131 14.78 -0.64 -3.04
N VAL A 132 14.40 -1.86 -2.68
CA VAL A 132 14.05 -2.20 -1.29
C VAL A 132 15.30 -2.11 -0.42
N SER A 133 15.27 -1.20 0.56
CA SER A 133 16.37 -0.93 1.49
C SER A 133 16.28 -1.70 2.80
N SER A 134 15.11 -2.27 3.12
CA SER A 134 14.91 -3.19 4.25
C SER A 134 13.69 -4.08 3.99
N ALA A 135 13.73 -5.31 4.45
CA ALA A 135 12.59 -6.23 4.44
C ALA A 135 12.66 -7.12 5.68
N ASP A 136 11.74 -6.92 6.62
CA ASP A 136 11.71 -7.64 7.88
C ASP A 136 10.28 -7.79 8.39
N GLU A 137 9.98 -9.00 8.88
CA GLU A 137 8.65 -9.40 9.34
C GLU A 137 7.51 -8.86 8.43
N ARG A 138 6.71 -7.93 8.96
CA ARG A 138 5.49 -7.37 8.37
C ARG A 138 5.75 -6.35 7.26
N TRP A 139 6.96 -5.83 7.14
CA TRP A 139 7.26 -4.63 6.36
C TRP A 139 8.44 -4.84 5.41
N PHE A 140 8.36 -4.20 4.25
CA PHE A 140 9.56 -3.85 3.50
C PHE A 140 9.50 -2.38 3.10
N CYS A 141 10.66 -1.74 3.09
CA CYS A 141 10.76 -0.29 2.91
C CYS A 141 11.77 0.07 1.84
N TYR A 142 11.66 1.30 1.36
CA TYR A 142 12.58 1.91 0.41
C TYR A 142 12.77 3.39 0.76
N THR A 143 13.85 3.99 0.25
CA THR A 143 14.16 5.41 0.43
C THR A 143 13.98 6.13 -0.90
N LEU A 144 13.37 7.32 -0.90
CA LEU A 144 13.31 8.16 -2.09
C LEU A 144 14.66 8.87 -2.27
N ASP A 145 15.50 8.41 -3.17
CA ASP A 145 16.87 8.91 -3.36
C ASP A 145 16.90 10.20 -4.19
N LYS A 146 17.96 10.98 -3.96
CA LYS A 146 18.26 12.15 -4.79
C LYS A 146 18.71 11.71 -6.18
N PRO A 147 18.60 12.58 -7.21
CA PRO A 147 18.94 12.23 -8.60
C PRO A 147 20.32 11.61 -8.82
N SER A 148 21.31 11.88 -7.96
CA SER A 148 22.65 11.30 -8.06
C SER A 148 22.73 9.79 -7.76
N HIS A 149 21.73 9.23 -7.09
CA HIS A 149 21.66 7.81 -6.73
C HIS A 149 20.34 7.14 -7.15
N ALA A 150 19.41 7.91 -7.70
CA ALA A 150 18.07 7.45 -8.04
C ALA A 150 18.05 6.49 -9.25
N LEU A 151 17.14 5.54 -9.21
CA LEU A 151 16.76 4.74 -10.37
C LEU A 151 16.11 5.59 -11.48
N PRO A 152 16.10 5.11 -12.75
CA PRO A 152 15.22 5.67 -13.76
C PRO A 152 13.75 5.60 -13.32
N LEU A 153 13.06 6.74 -13.38
CA LEU A 153 11.68 6.89 -12.89
C LEU A 153 11.53 6.51 -11.42
N GLU A 154 12.53 6.84 -10.60
CA GLU A 154 12.41 6.66 -9.17
C GLU A 154 11.30 7.54 -8.58
N GLY A 155 10.54 6.96 -7.67
CA GLY A 155 9.47 7.63 -6.96
C GLY A 155 8.96 6.77 -5.82
N GLY A 156 7.85 7.20 -5.22
CA GLY A 156 7.25 6.53 -4.09
C GLY A 156 5.74 6.71 -4.05
N SER A 157 5.14 6.14 -3.00
CA SER A 157 3.72 6.31 -2.70
C SER A 157 3.41 7.76 -2.31
N GLY A 158 2.31 8.30 -2.83
CA GLY A 158 1.75 9.58 -2.40
C GLY A 158 0.50 9.41 -1.52
N SER A 159 0.00 10.53 -0.98
CA SER A 159 -1.30 10.53 -0.30
C SER A 159 -2.40 10.05 -1.25
N GLY A 160 -3.21 9.10 -0.80
CA GLY A 160 -4.25 8.46 -1.62
C GLY A 160 -3.82 7.19 -2.35
N ASP A 161 -2.55 6.80 -2.27
CA ASP A 161 -2.08 5.51 -2.80
C ASP A 161 -2.17 4.37 -1.80
N SER A 162 -2.48 4.62 -0.52
CA SER A 162 -2.60 3.62 0.55
C SER A 162 -3.37 2.36 0.13
N GLY A 163 -2.76 1.19 0.35
CA GLY A 163 -3.30 -0.11 -0.06
C GLY A 163 -3.08 -0.44 -1.55
N GLY A 164 -2.43 0.45 -2.29
CA GLY A 164 -2.05 0.28 -3.68
C GLY A 164 -0.93 -0.76 -3.86
N PRO A 165 -0.82 -1.34 -5.07
CA PRO A 165 0.09 -2.45 -5.32
C PRO A 165 1.56 -2.02 -5.38
N VAL A 166 2.41 -2.86 -4.79
CA VAL A 166 3.86 -2.86 -4.99
C VAL A 166 4.25 -4.21 -5.58
N LEU A 167 4.90 -4.18 -6.75
CA LEU A 167 5.16 -5.34 -7.57
C LEU A 167 6.66 -5.65 -7.64
N LEU A 168 7.01 -6.92 -7.64
CA LEU A 168 8.34 -7.42 -7.97
C LEU A 168 8.32 -8.12 -9.33
N GLN A 169 9.44 -8.04 -10.05
CA GLN A 169 9.58 -8.73 -11.33
C GLN A 169 10.23 -10.10 -11.12
N ALA A 170 9.51 -11.17 -11.45
CA ALA A 170 10.01 -12.54 -11.44
C ALA A 170 10.10 -13.05 -12.88
N GLY A 171 11.27 -12.88 -13.51
CA GLY A 171 11.45 -13.18 -14.93
C GLY A 171 10.57 -12.27 -15.81
N LYS A 172 9.58 -12.85 -16.49
CA LYS A 172 8.62 -12.11 -17.34
C LYS A 172 7.36 -11.68 -16.60
N GLU A 173 7.14 -12.16 -15.39
CA GLU A 173 5.92 -11.94 -14.62
C GLU A 173 6.10 -10.84 -13.56
N TRP A 174 4.99 -10.19 -13.22
CA TRP A 174 4.93 -9.26 -12.09
C TRP A 174 4.16 -9.91 -10.96
N LEU A 175 4.81 -10.05 -9.81
CA LEU A 175 4.22 -10.60 -8.59
C LEU A 175 3.85 -9.45 -7.66
N LEU A 176 2.68 -9.52 -7.02
CA LEU A 176 2.28 -8.60 -5.98
C LEU A 176 3.05 -8.92 -4.70
N ALA A 177 4.02 -8.08 -4.38
CA ALA A 177 4.90 -8.25 -3.22
C ALA A 177 4.39 -7.49 -2.00
N GLY A 178 3.74 -6.34 -2.21
CA GLY A 178 3.28 -5.52 -1.11
C GLY A 178 2.15 -4.56 -1.40
N LEU A 179 1.77 -3.86 -0.34
CA LEU A 179 0.74 -2.84 -0.34
C LEU A 179 1.31 -1.57 0.29
N THR A 180 1.21 -0.44 -0.39
CA THR A 180 1.64 0.86 0.14
C THR A 180 0.95 1.14 1.48
N SER A 181 1.69 1.59 2.50
CA SER A 181 1.13 1.76 3.84
C SER A 181 1.50 3.10 4.48
N TRP A 182 2.72 3.25 4.96
CA TRP A 182 3.13 4.42 5.71
C TRP A 182 4.48 4.95 5.24
N SER A 183 4.81 6.17 5.66
CA SER A 183 6.09 6.79 5.33
C SER A 183 6.62 7.60 6.49
N ASP A 184 7.94 7.70 6.59
CA ASP A 184 8.68 8.54 7.51
C ASP A 184 9.36 9.66 6.70
N PRO A 185 9.02 10.94 6.89
CA PRO A 185 9.64 12.04 6.17
C PRO A 185 11.13 12.25 6.50
N GLN A 186 11.68 11.59 7.53
CA GLN A 186 13.11 11.61 7.91
C GLN A 186 13.72 13.02 8.10
N SER A 187 12.90 14.07 8.18
CA SER A 187 13.34 15.45 8.30
C SER A 187 12.38 16.25 9.19
N ALA A 188 12.89 17.34 9.79
CA ALA A 188 12.07 18.28 10.56
C ALA A 188 10.99 18.95 9.68
N ILE A 189 11.21 19.00 8.37
CA ILE A 189 10.22 19.48 7.40
C ILE A 189 9.28 18.31 7.10
N ARG A 190 8.16 18.25 7.83
CA ARG A 190 7.18 17.14 7.78
C ARG A 190 6.37 17.06 6.49
N THR A 191 6.75 17.76 5.42
CA THR A 191 6.09 17.66 4.12
C THR A 191 6.50 16.35 3.45
N PRO A 192 5.55 15.44 3.13
CA PRO A 192 5.85 14.17 2.50
C PRO A 192 6.23 14.31 1.02
N GLY A 193 6.81 13.25 0.45
CA GLY A 193 7.25 13.18 -0.93
C GLY A 193 8.60 13.87 -1.18
N ARG A 194 9.45 13.94 -0.16
CA ARG A 194 10.79 14.54 -0.23
C ARG A 194 11.89 13.48 -0.30
N TYR A 195 13.02 13.83 -0.91
CA TYR A 195 14.20 13.00 -0.93
C TYR A 195 14.65 12.65 0.50
N GLY A 196 15.06 11.41 0.70
CA GLY A 196 15.37 10.83 2.01
C GLY A 196 14.15 10.25 2.73
N GLN A 197 12.93 10.48 2.25
CA GLN A 197 11.73 9.85 2.83
C GLN A 197 11.84 8.34 2.74
N ILE A 198 11.57 7.66 3.85
CA ILE A 198 11.43 6.20 3.89
C ILE A 198 9.95 5.87 3.74
N SER A 199 9.61 4.98 2.82
CA SER A 199 8.26 4.49 2.62
C SER A 199 8.22 2.99 2.82
N CYS A 200 7.28 2.52 3.63
CA CYS A 200 7.14 1.13 4.02
C CYS A 200 5.81 0.56 3.55
N ASN A 201 5.85 -0.71 3.15
CA ASN A 201 4.78 -1.43 2.50
C ASN A 201 4.50 -2.71 3.28
N VAL A 202 3.23 -3.08 3.38
CA VAL A 202 2.82 -4.38 3.92
C VAL A 202 3.50 -5.45 3.07
N ARG A 203 4.24 -6.35 3.71
CA ARG A 203 4.94 -7.44 3.05
C ARG A 203 4.01 -8.65 2.90
N LEU A 204 3.49 -8.91 1.71
CA LEU A 204 2.44 -9.92 1.53
C LEU A 204 2.91 -11.35 1.81
N SER A 205 4.18 -11.65 1.56
CA SER A 205 4.76 -12.96 1.87
C SER A 205 4.73 -13.30 3.37
N HIS A 206 4.69 -12.30 4.26
CA HIS A 206 4.50 -12.51 5.70
C HIS A 206 3.08 -12.97 6.04
N TYR A 207 2.10 -12.64 5.20
CA TYR A 207 0.68 -12.91 5.43
C TYR A 207 0.15 -14.04 4.55
N SER A 208 1.01 -14.78 3.84
CA SER A 208 0.57 -15.80 2.88
C SER A 208 -0.36 -16.84 3.51
N GLU A 209 0.03 -17.40 4.66
CA GLU A 209 -0.78 -18.39 5.38
C GLU A 209 -2.14 -17.84 5.81
N TRP A 210 -2.18 -16.60 6.32
CA TRP A 210 -3.44 -15.95 6.69
C TRP A 210 -4.33 -15.72 5.46
N ILE A 211 -3.76 -15.18 4.38
CA ILE A 211 -4.50 -14.95 3.13
C ILE A 211 -5.08 -16.26 2.60
N GLU A 212 -4.25 -17.31 2.53
CA GLU A 212 -4.66 -18.64 2.07
C GLU A 212 -5.78 -19.21 2.93
N SER A 213 -5.68 -19.12 4.27
CA SER A 213 -6.71 -19.61 5.19
C SER A 213 -8.08 -18.94 5.00
N ILE A 214 -8.10 -17.67 4.60
CA ILE A 214 -9.33 -16.92 4.35
C ILE A 214 -9.90 -17.23 2.96
N ILE A 215 -9.04 -17.40 1.96
CA ILE A 215 -9.45 -17.68 0.58
C ILE A 215 -9.91 -19.14 0.43
N SER A 216 -9.26 -20.10 1.10
CA SER A 216 -9.55 -21.54 0.99
C SER A 216 -10.78 -22.00 1.78
N THR A 217 -11.25 -21.21 2.75
CA THR A 217 -12.43 -21.54 3.58
C THR A 217 -13.76 -21.32 2.85
N GLN A 218 -13.79 -21.49 1.53
CA GLN A 218 -15.00 -21.43 0.72
C GLN A 218 -15.23 -22.80 0.05
N PRO A 219 -16.40 -23.43 0.24
CA PRO A 219 -16.76 -24.67 -0.46
C PRO A 219 -16.91 -24.46 -1.98
#